data_AF-A0A353N214-F1
#
_entry.id   AF-A0A353N214-F1
#
_cell.length_a   1.000
_cell.length_b   1.000
_cell.length_c   1.000
_cell.angle_alpha   90.00
_cell.angle_beta   90.00
_cell.angle_gamma   90.00
#
_symmetry.space_group_name_H-M   'P 1'
#
loop_
_entity.id
_entity.type
_entity.pdbx_description
1 polymer ?
#
loop_
_entity_poly.entity_id
_entity_poly.type
_entity_poly.pdbx_seq_one_letter_code
_entity_poly.pdbx_strand_id
1 'polypeptide(L)' 'MPRFVDTHCHLAMEDFSEDRPEVMDRAAEAGVERILVVGSDEAGSTDALGLVKRSGSGRLFAAVGIHPHESSS' A
#
# COMPACT_ATOMS: atom_id res chain seq x y z
N MET A 1 9.21 17.36 -13.70
CA MET A 1 9.44 16.90 -12.31
C MET A 1 9.81 15.42 -12.34
N PRO A 2 10.64 14.93 -11.40
CA PRO A 2 10.96 13.51 -11.31
C PRO A 2 9.71 12.68 -11.03
N ARG A 3 9.69 11.43 -11.51
CA ARG A 3 8.62 10.46 -11.30
C ARG A 3 9.13 9.41 -10.33
N PHE A 4 8.39 9.15 -9.26
CA PHE A 4 8.78 8.22 -8.21
C PHE A 4 7.85 7.01 -8.15
N VAL A 5 8.42 5.89 -7.71
CA VAL A 5 7.70 4.69 -7.31
C VAL A 5 8.04 4.43 -5.86
N ASP A 6 7.04 4.43 -4.99
CA ASP A 6 7.20 3.96 -3.63
C ASP A 6 7.14 2.42 -3.64
N THR A 7 8.29 1.80 -3.39
CA THR A 7 8.46 0.35 -3.48
C THR A 7 8.02 -0.38 -2.22
N HIS A 8 7.68 0.30 -1.12
CA HIS A 8 7.28 -0.34 0.13
C HIS A 8 6.47 0.61 1.01
N CYS A 9 5.15 0.44 1.04
CA CYS A 9 4.26 1.26 1.85
C CYS A 9 3.21 0.42 2.57
N HIS A 10 3.05 0.63 3.88
CA HIS A 10 2.01 -0.02 4.69
C HIS A 10 0.68 0.78 4.64
N LEU A 11 0.26 1.19 3.43
CA LEU A 11 -0.90 2.06 3.21
C LEU A 11 -2.26 1.45 3.64
N ALA A 12 -2.30 0.13 3.78
CA ALA A 12 -3.50 -0.59 4.21
C ALA A 12 -3.71 -0.60 5.73
N MET A 13 -2.74 -0.12 6.54
CA MET A 13 -2.87 -0.06 7.99
C MET A 13 -4.00 0.89 8.43
N GLU A 14 -4.53 0.62 9.63
CA GLU A 14 -5.59 1.40 10.26
C GLU A 14 -5.17 2.86 10.49
N ASP A 15 -3.89 3.12 10.75
CA ASP A 15 -3.34 4.48 10.95
C ASP A 15 -3.60 5.42 9.76
N PHE A 16 -3.85 4.86 8.56
CA PHE A 16 -4.17 5.61 7.36
C PHE A 16 -5.65 5.47 6.96
N SER A 17 -6.52 4.85 7.76
CA SER A 17 -7.90 4.58 7.35
C SER A 17 -8.73 5.85 7.21
N GLU A 18 -8.50 6.84 8.08
CA GLU A 18 -9.24 8.11 8.12
C GLU A 18 -8.83 9.08 7.00
N ASP A 19 -7.54 9.15 6.64
CA ASP A 19 -7.00 10.16 5.72
C ASP A 19 -6.31 9.56 4.47
N ARG A 20 -6.56 8.27 4.17
CA ARG A 20 -5.95 7.58 3.01
C ARG A 20 -6.08 8.37 1.71
N PRO A 21 -7.26 8.88 1.34
CA PRO A 21 -7.41 9.64 0.10
C PRO A 21 -6.49 10.86 0.06
N GLU A 22 -6.43 11.62 1.15
CA GLU A 22 -5.61 12.81 1.27
C GLU A 22 -4.11 12.49 1.24
N VAL A 23 -3.69 11.37 1.85
CA VAL A 23 -2.31 10.86 1.74
C VAL A 23 -1.95 10.54 0.30
N MET A 24 -2.84 9.87 -0.44
CA MET A 24 -2.60 9.53 -1.84
C MET A 24 -2.54 10.75 -2.76
N ASP A 25 -3.34 11.78 -2.47
CA ASP A 25 -3.31 13.04 -3.21
C ASP A 25 -2.00 13.79 -2.96
N ARG A 26 -1.56 13.92 -1.70
CA ARG A 26 -0.25 14.49 -1.36
C ARG A 26 0.90 13.72 -2.01
N ALA A 27 0.82 12.40 -2.04
CA ALA A 27 1.82 11.56 -2.72
C ALA A 27 1.85 11.82 -4.24
N ALA A 28 0.67 12.01 -4.86
CA ALA A 28 0.56 12.36 -6.27
C ALA A 28 1.21 13.71 -6.58
N GLU A 29 0.91 14.73 -5.77
CA GLU A 29 1.46 16.09 -5.90
C GLU A 29 2.99 16.11 -5.74
N ALA A 30 3.53 15.23 -4.90
CA ALA A 30 4.98 15.05 -4.74
C ALA A 30 5.66 14.24 -5.86
N GLY A 31 4.89 13.73 -6.84
CA GLY A 31 5.41 12.96 -7.98
C GLY A 31 5.49 11.43 -7.77
N VAL A 32 4.87 10.90 -6.71
CA VAL A 32 4.74 9.44 -6.48
C VAL A 32 3.60 8.89 -7.32
N GLU A 33 3.96 8.24 -8.42
CA GLU A 33 2.96 7.79 -9.39
C GLU A 33 2.45 6.38 -9.13
N ARG A 34 3.28 5.54 -8.49
CA ARG A 34 2.97 4.15 -8.15
C ARG A 34 3.41 3.82 -6.74
N ILE A 35 2.64 2.97 -6.06
CA ILE A 35 2.90 2.54 -4.68
C ILE A 35 2.71 1.02 -4.60
N LEU A 36 3.68 0.32 -4.03
CA LEU A 36 3.55 -1.08 -3.62
C LEU A 36 3.05 -1.15 -2.18
N VAL A 37 1.80 -1.56 -2.01
CA VAL A 37 1.15 -1.77 -0.71
C VAL A 37 1.53 -3.14 -0.16
N VAL A 38 2.14 -3.16 1.02
CA VAL A 38 2.72 -4.37 1.60
C VAL A 38 1.78 -5.02 2.61
N GLY A 39 1.44 -6.29 2.38
CA GLY A 39 0.92 -7.20 3.40
C GLY A 39 2.04 -8.03 4.03
N SER A 40 2.07 -8.10 5.37
CA SER A 40 3.09 -8.82 6.15
C SER A 40 2.60 -10.12 6.79
N ASP A 41 1.31 -10.41 6.70
CA ASP A 41 0.65 -11.62 7.17
C ASP A 41 -0.55 -11.93 6.25
N GLU A 42 -1.34 -12.95 6.59
CA GLU A 42 -2.52 -13.32 5.78
C GLU A 42 -3.58 -12.19 5.75
N ALA A 43 -3.86 -11.59 6.91
CA ALA A 43 -4.83 -10.51 7.04
C ALA A 43 -4.39 -9.26 6.28
N GLY A 44 -3.18 -8.78 6.52
CA GLY A 44 -2.59 -7.64 5.83
C GLY A 44 -2.41 -7.86 4.33
N SER A 45 -2.12 -9.10 3.89
CA SER A 45 -2.11 -9.45 2.46
C SER A 45 -3.50 -9.31 1.83
N THR A 46 -4.55 -9.71 2.56
CA THR A 46 -5.94 -9.57 2.13
C THR A 46 -6.34 -8.10 2.08
N ASP A 47 -5.96 -7.30 3.07
CA ASP A 47 -6.26 -5.87 3.13
C ASP A 47 -5.53 -5.08 2.03
N ALA A 48 -4.25 -5.38 1.79
CA ALA A 48 -3.47 -4.78 0.71
C ALA A 48 -4.13 -5.05 -0.65
N LEU A 49 -4.49 -6.31 -0.92
CA LEU A 49 -5.18 -6.68 -2.16
C LEU A 49 -6.56 -6.01 -2.27
N GLY A 50 -7.31 -5.95 -1.17
CA GLY A 50 -8.61 -5.29 -1.10
C GLY A 50 -8.51 -3.81 -1.41
N LEU A 51 -7.51 -3.11 -0.85
CA LEU A 51 -7.25 -1.71 -1.12
C LEU A 51 -6.94 -1.46 -2.61
N VAL A 52 -6.04 -2.26 -3.20
CA VAL A 52 -5.70 -2.14 -4.62
C VAL A 52 -6.92 -2.32 -5.51
N LYS A 53 -7.74 -3.36 -5.24
CA LYS A 53 -8.96 -3.63 -6.00
C LYS A 53 -9.98 -2.48 -5.90
N ARG A 54 -10.18 -1.93 -4.70
CA ARG A 54 -11.12 -0.81 -4.49
C ARG A 54 -10.64 0.49 -5.11
N SER A 55 -9.33 0.75 -5.13
CA SER A 55 -8.78 1.98 -5.70
C SER A 55 -9.07 2.12 -7.20
N GLY A 56 -8.95 1.03 -7.98
CA GLY A 56 -9.24 1.02 -9.43
C GLY A 56 -8.35 1.93 -10.28
N SER A 57 -7.44 2.70 -9.68
CA SER A 57 -6.62 3.75 -10.32
C SER A 57 -5.47 3.22 -11.17
N GLY A 58 -5.12 1.94 -11.03
CA GLY A 58 -3.89 1.36 -11.59
C GLY A 58 -2.59 1.93 -10.99
N ARG A 59 -2.69 2.75 -9.92
CA ARG A 59 -1.55 3.34 -9.23
C ARG A 59 -1.01 2.47 -8.10
N LEU A 60 -1.86 1.63 -7.51
CA LEU A 60 -1.51 0.76 -6.40
C LEU A 60 -1.23 -0.66 -6.88
N PHE A 61 -0.22 -1.30 -6.31
CA PHE A 61 0.11 -2.72 -6.45
C PHE A 61 0.14 -3.36 -5.07
N ALA A 62 -0.08 -4.67 -4.97
CA ALA A 62 -0.03 -5.39 -3.70
C ALA A 62 1.16 -6.35 -3.68
N ALA A 63 1.93 -6.33 -2.59
CA ALA A 63 2.80 -7.42 -2.21
C ALA A 63 2.08 -8.29 -1.16
N VAL A 64 2.10 -9.60 -1.36
CA VAL A 64 1.48 -10.58 -0.46
C VAL A 64 2.55 -11.55 0.04
N GLY A 65 2.48 -11.90 1.32
CA GLY A 65 3.45 -12.80 1.95
C GLY A 65 3.38 -12.76 3.47
N ILE A 66 4.19 -13.60 4.10
CA ILE A 66 4.37 -13.66 5.56
C ILE A 66 5.74 -13.08 5.89
N HIS A 67 5.77 -12.02 6.69
CA HIS A 67 6.98 -11.42 7.20
C HIS A 67 7.64 -12.36 8.21
N PRO A 68 8.97 -12.45 8.30
CA PRO A 68 9.65 -13.36 9.23
C PRO A 68 9.22 -13.22 10.70
N HIS A 69 8.90 -11.99 11.14
CA HIS A 69 8.36 -11.76 12.49
C HIS A 69 7.00 -12.43 12.75
N GLU A 70 6.21 -12.64 11.69
CA GLU A 70 4.90 -13.29 11.74
C GLU A 70 5.00 -14.80 11.45
N SER A 71 6.20 -15.32 11.16
CA SER A 71 6.42 -16.75 10.96
C SER A 71 6.68 -17.45 12.30
N SER A 72 5.81 -18.39 12.66
CA SER A 72 6.13 -19.37 13.71
C SER A 72 6.95 -20.50 13.09
N SER A 73 8.05 -20.88 13.75
CA SER A 73 8.86 -22.05 13.41
C SER A 73 8.20 -23.35 13.85
#